data_AF-A0A4V1CG78-F1
#
_entry.id   AF-A0A4V1CG78-F1
#
_cell.length_a   1.000
_cell.length_b   1.000
_cell.length_c   1.000
_cell.angle_alpha   90.00
_cell.angle_beta   90.00
_cell.angle_gamma   90.00
#
_symmetry.space_group_name_H-M   'P 1'
#
loop_
_entity.id
_entity.type
_entity.pdbx_description
1 polymer ?
#
loop_
_entity_poly.entity_id
_entity_poly.type
_entity_poly.pdbx_seq_one_letter_code
_entity_poly.pdbx_strand_id
1 'polypeptide(L)'
;MPGYGPPPTPAKKLPPKTLIGVIGAAAALIVTPFVSGWESGGTPRLVAYQDIVKVWTICGGETLGVKPGMVETVAGCELREEAALIRHAEPVLACTPILRSHPNQLSAAISLAYNIGTGGYCGSTVARRFNASNWRGACDAFLMWNKAGGQVVRGLDRRRRAERDLCLKELPR
;
A
#
# COMPACT_ATOMS: atom_id res chain seq x y z
N MET A 1 8.24 43.22 2.73
CA MET A 1 7.49 42.53 3.80
C MET A 1 7.81 41.04 3.70
N PRO A 2 8.32 40.38 4.75
CA PRO A 2 8.61 38.96 4.68
C PRO A 2 7.28 38.18 4.60
N GLY A 3 7.14 37.36 3.57
CA GLY A 3 5.96 36.56 3.30
C GLY A 3 5.75 35.52 4.40
N TYR A 4 4.70 35.72 5.19
CA TYR A 4 4.17 34.67 6.05
C TYR A 4 3.63 33.56 5.13
N GLY A 5 4.37 32.45 5.06
CA GLY A 5 3.82 31.20 4.56
C GLY A 5 2.58 30.80 5.37
N PRO A 6 1.69 29.97 4.81
CA PRO A 6 0.52 29.49 5.55
C PRO A 6 0.96 28.85 6.88
N PRO A 7 0.21 29.06 7.97
CA PRO A 7 0.56 28.50 9.26
C PRO A 7 0.71 26.97 9.15
N PRO A 8 1.69 26.37 9.87
CA PRO A 8 1.85 24.92 9.87
C PRO A 8 0.55 24.27 10.33
N THR A 9 0.11 23.26 9.58
CA THR A 9 -1.07 22.45 9.90
C THR A 9 -0.93 21.96 11.35
N PRO A 10 -1.98 22.06 12.19
CA PRO A 10 -1.91 21.62 13.57
C PRO A 10 -1.44 20.17 13.66
N ALA A 11 -0.60 19.87 14.67
CA ALA A 11 -0.06 18.54 14.90
C ALA A 11 -1.19 17.50 14.85
N LYS A 12 -1.18 16.65 13.82
CA LYS A 12 -2.16 15.59 13.66
C LYS A 12 -2.10 14.68 14.89
N LYS A 13 -3.25 14.43 15.52
CA LYS A 13 -3.38 13.42 16.56
C LYS A 13 -2.85 12.09 16.00
N LEU A 14 -2.03 11.40 16.79
CA LEU A 14 -1.51 10.08 16.45
C LEU A 14 -2.70 9.14 16.12
N PRO A 15 -2.64 8.36 15.04
CA PRO A 15 -3.69 7.38 14.77
C PRO A 15 -3.81 6.39 15.94
N PRO A 16 -5.02 5.90 16.27
CA PRO A 16 -5.24 5.01 17.40
C PRO A 16 -4.58 3.63 17.23
N LYS A 17 -4.12 3.31 16.01
CA LYS A 17 -3.39 2.09 15.65
C LYS A 17 -2.14 2.47 14.88
N THR A 18 -1.05 1.75 15.13
CA THR A 18 0.18 1.83 14.34
C THR A 18 0.29 0.62 13.43
N LEU A 19 0.97 0.78 12.29
CA LEU A 19 1.17 -0.31 11.34
C LEU A 19 1.93 -1.47 11.99
N ILE A 20 2.96 -1.16 12.81
CA ILE A 20 3.70 -2.15 13.60
C ILE A 20 2.75 -2.94 14.51
N GLY A 21 1.79 -2.29 15.16
CA GLY A 21 0.80 -2.98 16.00
C GLY A 21 -0.13 -3.91 15.20
N VAL A 22 -0.43 -3.58 13.94
CA VAL A 22 -1.33 -4.38 13.09
C VAL A 22 -0.61 -5.58 12.46
N ILE A 23 0.58 -5.37 11.89
CA ILE A 23 1.27 -6.37 11.05
C ILE A 23 2.63 -6.84 11.59
N GLY A 24 3.09 -6.28 12.71
CA GLY A 24 4.41 -6.56 13.28
C GLY A 24 5.54 -5.75 12.63
N ALA A 25 6.63 -5.55 13.36
CA ALA A 25 7.74 -4.69 12.94
C ALA A 25 8.41 -5.16 11.64
N ALA A 26 8.63 -6.47 11.47
CA ALA A 26 9.27 -7.02 10.28
C ALA A 26 8.49 -6.71 9.00
N ALA A 27 7.16 -6.94 9.00
CA ALA A 27 6.33 -6.63 7.84
C ALA A 27 6.21 -5.11 7.62
N ALA A 28 6.10 -4.30 8.69
CA ALA A 28 6.06 -2.85 8.59
C ALA A 28 7.33 -2.26 7.92
N LEU A 29 8.51 -2.75 8.28
CA LEU A 29 9.78 -2.33 7.69
C LEU A 29 9.91 -2.70 6.20
N ILE A 30 9.20 -3.72 5.74
CA ILE A 30 9.20 -4.16 4.34
C ILE A 30 8.15 -3.39 3.54
N VAL A 31 6.89 -3.39 4.01
CA VAL A 31 5.75 -2.92 3.21
C VAL A 31 5.79 -1.41 2.96
N THR A 32 6.22 -0.61 3.94
CA THR A 32 6.24 0.85 3.83
C THR A 32 7.13 1.33 2.68
N PRO A 33 8.45 1.04 2.66
CA PRO A 33 9.30 1.49 1.55
C PRO A 33 8.94 0.81 0.24
N PHE A 34 8.42 -0.44 0.27
CA PHE A 34 8.02 -1.15 -0.94
C PHE A 34 6.82 -0.48 -1.63
N VAL A 35 5.76 -0.15 -0.89
CA VAL A 35 4.58 0.54 -1.42
C VAL A 35 4.94 1.97 -1.82
N SER A 36 5.66 2.71 -0.97
CA SER A 36 6.07 4.10 -1.26
C SER A 36 6.84 4.22 -2.58
N GLY A 37 7.73 3.26 -2.88
CA GLY A 37 8.46 3.20 -4.14
C GLY A 37 7.57 3.03 -5.37
N TRP A 38 6.44 2.31 -5.26
CA TRP A 38 5.49 2.13 -6.37
C TRP A 38 4.51 3.29 -6.52
N GLU A 39 4.08 3.89 -5.41
CA GLU A 39 3.03 4.93 -5.44
C GLU A 39 3.61 6.33 -5.71
N SER A 40 4.77 6.64 -5.12
CA SER A 40 5.36 7.99 -5.16
C SER A 40 6.77 8.04 -5.72
N GLY A 41 7.35 6.90 -6.11
CA GLY A 41 8.79 6.81 -6.39
C GLY A 41 9.65 7.11 -5.16
N GLY A 42 9.07 6.97 -3.95
CA GLY A 42 9.70 7.33 -2.68
C GLY A 42 9.73 8.84 -2.38
N THR A 43 9.08 9.69 -3.18
CA THR A 43 9.02 11.14 -2.95
C THR A 43 7.57 11.63 -2.92
N PRO A 44 7.00 11.92 -1.73
CA PRO A 44 5.60 12.35 -1.63
C PRO A 44 5.38 13.75 -2.17
N ARG A 45 4.19 13.99 -2.76
CA ARG A 45 3.77 15.35 -3.15
C ARG A 45 3.20 16.10 -1.96
N LEU A 46 3.91 17.11 -1.48
CA LEU A 46 3.54 17.86 -0.28
C LEU A 46 2.40 18.86 -0.48
N VAL A 47 2.03 19.17 -1.73
CA VAL A 47 0.94 20.09 -2.05
C VAL A 47 -0.16 19.31 -2.75
N ALA A 48 -1.41 19.51 -2.33
CA ALA A 48 -2.56 18.87 -2.94
C ALA A 48 -2.69 19.25 -4.42
N TYR A 49 -2.99 18.25 -5.25
CA TYR A 49 -3.17 18.39 -6.70
C TYR A 49 -4.42 17.64 -7.15
N GLN A 50 -4.96 18.00 -8.31
CA GLN A 50 -6.00 17.20 -8.95
C GLN A 50 -5.34 16.11 -9.80
N ASP A 51 -5.76 14.86 -9.60
CA ASP A 51 -5.36 13.75 -10.46
C ASP A 51 -6.02 13.84 -11.86
N ILE A 52 -5.76 12.83 -12.69
CA ILE A 52 -6.29 12.75 -14.06
C ILE A 52 -7.83 12.69 -14.13
N VAL A 53 -8.49 12.27 -13.06
CA VAL A 53 -9.96 12.20 -12.93
C VAL A 53 -10.53 13.32 -12.03
N LYS A 54 -9.73 14.36 -11.75
CA LYS A 54 -10.10 15.57 -10.99
C LYS A 54 -10.37 15.37 -9.50
N VAL A 55 -9.86 14.29 -8.91
CA VAL A 55 -9.91 14.05 -7.46
C VAL A 55 -8.72 14.72 -6.77
N TRP A 56 -8.98 15.44 -5.68
CA TRP A 56 -7.93 16.05 -4.86
C TRP A 56 -7.09 14.99 -4.16
N THR A 57 -5.78 15.07 -4.39
CA THR A 57 -4.79 14.05 -4.00
C THR A 57 -3.56 14.71 -3.40
N ILE A 58 -2.93 14.09 -2.41
CA ILE A 58 -1.68 14.57 -1.77
C ILE A 58 -0.77 13.38 -1.40
N CYS A 59 0.47 13.66 -1.00
CA CYS A 59 1.47 12.67 -0.59
C CYS A 59 1.73 11.63 -1.68
N GLY A 60 1.70 10.34 -1.35
CA GLY A 60 1.85 9.24 -2.30
C GLY A 60 0.55 8.79 -2.96
N GLY A 61 -0.42 9.68 -3.19
CA GLY A 61 -1.69 9.29 -3.83
C GLY A 61 -2.89 9.20 -2.88
N GLU A 62 -2.79 9.78 -1.68
CA GLU A 62 -3.87 9.80 -0.71
C GLU A 62 -4.94 10.81 -1.13
N THR A 63 -6.21 10.40 -1.05
CA THR A 63 -7.38 11.21 -1.44
C THR A 63 -8.30 11.48 -0.26
N LEU A 64 -8.20 10.68 0.82
CA LEU A 64 -9.09 10.78 1.95
C LEU A 64 -8.89 12.10 2.70
N GLY A 65 -9.96 12.90 2.74
CA GLY A 65 -9.99 14.19 3.41
C GLY A 65 -9.07 15.25 2.79
N VAL A 66 -8.66 15.08 1.54
CA VAL A 66 -7.83 16.06 0.82
C VAL A 66 -8.71 17.14 0.20
N LYS A 67 -8.27 18.39 0.31
CA LYS A 67 -8.99 19.58 -0.16
C LYS A 67 -8.06 20.48 -0.96
N PRO A 68 -8.61 21.36 -1.82
CA PRO A 68 -7.82 22.39 -2.49
C PRO A 68 -6.97 23.19 -1.50
N GLY A 69 -5.72 23.50 -1.86
CA GLY A 69 -4.83 24.33 -1.06
C GLY A 69 -4.22 23.63 0.17
N MET A 70 -4.49 22.34 0.40
CA MET A 70 -3.86 21.58 1.48
C MET A 70 -2.35 21.41 1.21
N VAL A 71 -1.55 21.67 2.24
CA VAL A 71 -0.11 21.42 2.27
C VAL A 71 0.19 20.47 3.42
N GLU A 72 1.11 19.54 3.20
CA GLU A 72 1.58 18.57 4.18
C GLU A 72 3.09 18.66 4.42
N THR A 73 3.50 18.15 5.57
CA THR A 73 4.92 17.87 5.84
C THR A 73 5.25 16.44 5.42
N VAL A 74 6.54 16.12 5.31
CA VAL A 74 6.99 14.74 5.06
C VAL A 74 6.44 13.79 6.12
N ALA A 75 6.59 14.14 7.41
CA ALA A 75 6.03 13.37 8.52
C ALA A 75 4.49 13.25 8.45
N GLY A 76 3.80 14.31 8.02
CA GLY A 76 2.35 14.27 7.80
C GLY A 76 1.94 13.31 6.68
N CYS A 77 2.77 13.20 5.64
CA CYS A 77 2.61 12.21 4.58
C CYS A 77 2.89 10.78 5.04
N GLU A 78 3.92 10.57 5.85
CA GLU A 78 4.21 9.27 6.46
C GLU A 78 3.04 8.78 7.32
N LEU A 79 2.44 9.64 8.14
CA LEU A 79 1.26 9.30 8.93
C LEU A 79 0.04 8.96 8.07
N ARG A 80 -0.14 9.66 6.93
CA ARG A 80 -1.21 9.35 5.97
C ARG A 80 -0.98 8.00 5.29
N GLU A 81 0.26 7.73 4.89
CA GLU A 81 0.66 6.47 4.28
C GLU A 81 0.49 5.31 5.27
N GLU A 82 0.92 5.47 6.52
CA GLU A 82 0.70 4.48 7.58
C GLU A 82 -0.79 4.16 7.74
N ALA A 83 -1.63 5.19 7.85
CA ALA A 83 -3.08 5.01 7.93
C ALA A 83 -3.66 4.30 6.68
N ALA A 84 -3.15 4.61 5.49
CA ALA A 84 -3.56 3.94 4.25
C ALA A 84 -3.15 2.46 4.25
N LEU A 85 -1.92 2.14 4.64
CA LEU A 85 -1.43 0.76 4.77
C LEU A 85 -2.27 -0.03 5.77
N ILE A 86 -2.62 0.56 6.93
CA ILE A 86 -3.51 -0.09 7.92
C ILE A 86 -4.87 -0.44 7.31
N ARG A 87 -5.50 0.49 6.56
CA ARG A 87 -6.81 0.26 5.90
C ARG A 87 -6.79 -0.93 4.93
N HIS A 88 -5.62 -1.31 4.41
CA HIS A 88 -5.45 -2.45 3.51
C HIS A 88 -4.98 -3.70 4.24
N ALA A 89 -4.09 -3.55 5.22
CA ALA A 89 -3.56 -4.63 6.02
C ALA A 89 -4.61 -5.35 6.86
N GLU A 90 -5.56 -4.61 7.46
CA GLU A 90 -6.60 -5.22 8.29
C GLU A 90 -7.50 -6.16 7.48
N PRO A 91 -8.08 -5.76 6.32
CA PRO A 91 -8.84 -6.69 5.47
C PRO A 91 -8.00 -7.86 4.92
N VAL A 92 -6.75 -7.61 4.54
CA VAL A 92 -5.83 -8.68 4.08
C VAL A 92 -5.67 -9.73 5.17
N LEU A 93 -5.40 -9.33 6.41
CA LEU A 93 -5.26 -10.28 7.53
C LEU A 93 -6.59 -10.92 7.93
N ALA A 94 -7.72 -10.22 7.74
CA ALA A 94 -9.03 -10.81 7.99
C ALA A 94 -9.34 -11.94 7.00
N CYS A 95 -9.04 -11.78 5.71
CA CYS A 95 -9.34 -12.78 4.69
C CYS A 95 -8.20 -13.78 4.43
N THR A 96 -6.97 -13.48 4.87
CA THR A 96 -5.80 -14.37 4.79
C THR A 96 -4.98 -14.38 6.10
N PRO A 97 -5.56 -14.86 7.21
CA PRO A 97 -4.94 -14.77 8.55
C PRO A 97 -3.62 -15.52 8.67
N ILE A 98 -3.41 -16.56 7.83
CA ILE A 98 -2.17 -17.34 7.79
C ILE A 98 -0.93 -16.48 7.48
N LEU A 99 -1.09 -15.30 6.89
CA LEU A 99 0.01 -14.40 6.56
C LEU A 99 0.62 -13.70 7.78
N ARG A 100 -0.02 -13.72 8.95
CA ARG A 100 0.42 -12.93 10.12
C ARG A 100 1.86 -13.22 10.56
N SER A 101 2.34 -14.46 10.41
CA SER A 101 3.70 -14.87 10.75
C SER A 101 4.66 -14.88 9.55
N HIS A 102 4.26 -14.35 8.40
CA HIS A 102 4.96 -14.47 7.13
C HIS A 102 5.19 -13.08 6.52
N PRO A 103 6.16 -12.31 7.03
CA PRO A 103 6.27 -10.88 6.77
C PRO A 103 6.49 -10.52 5.29
N ASN A 104 7.22 -11.34 4.54
CA ASN A 104 7.43 -11.13 3.10
C ASN A 104 6.12 -11.29 2.31
N GLN A 105 5.39 -12.38 2.57
CA GLN A 105 4.13 -12.70 1.89
C GLN A 105 3.02 -11.72 2.30
N LEU A 106 2.95 -11.36 3.58
CA LEU A 106 2.04 -10.34 4.09
C LEU A 106 2.30 -8.98 3.42
N SER A 107 3.55 -8.55 3.33
CA SER A 107 3.91 -7.27 2.70
C SER A 107 3.57 -7.26 1.21
N ALA A 108 3.85 -8.34 0.48
CA ALA A 108 3.45 -8.48 -0.92
C ALA A 108 1.91 -8.44 -1.08
N ALA A 109 1.18 -9.17 -0.24
CA ALA A 109 -0.28 -9.18 -0.25
C ALA A 109 -0.89 -7.80 0.01
N ILE A 110 -0.35 -7.06 1.00
CA ILE A 110 -0.78 -5.68 1.29
C ILE A 110 -0.49 -4.77 0.09
N SER A 111 0.69 -4.88 -0.53
CA SER A 111 1.03 -4.07 -1.71
C SER A 111 0.12 -4.34 -2.91
N LEU A 112 -0.24 -5.62 -3.14
CA LEU A 112 -1.21 -5.99 -4.17
C LEU A 112 -2.59 -5.40 -3.82
N ALA A 113 -3.07 -5.60 -2.60
CA ALA A 113 -4.35 -5.05 -2.14
C ALA A 113 -4.40 -3.52 -2.22
N TYR A 114 -3.30 -2.82 -1.96
CA TYR A 114 -3.17 -1.38 -2.15
C TYR A 114 -3.44 -0.98 -3.60
N ASN A 115 -2.96 -1.77 -4.56
CA ASN A 115 -3.11 -1.48 -5.98
C ASN A 115 -4.48 -1.85 -6.56
N ILE A 116 -5.02 -3.02 -6.18
CA ILE A 116 -6.24 -3.58 -6.80
C ILE A 116 -7.48 -3.46 -5.91
N GLY A 117 -7.32 -2.87 -4.73
CA GLY A 117 -8.33 -2.85 -3.68
C GLY A 117 -8.40 -4.14 -2.87
N THR A 118 -8.86 -4.02 -1.63
CA THR A 118 -8.99 -5.15 -0.68
C THR A 118 -10.02 -6.19 -1.15
N GLY A 119 -11.11 -5.76 -1.77
CA GLY A 119 -12.10 -6.67 -2.38
C GLY A 119 -11.50 -7.48 -3.53
N GLY A 120 -10.71 -6.84 -4.40
CA GLY A 120 -9.98 -7.50 -5.47
C GLY A 120 -9.00 -8.56 -4.94
N TYR A 121 -8.25 -8.21 -3.89
CA TYR A 121 -7.35 -9.16 -3.23
C TYR A 121 -8.08 -10.33 -2.56
N CYS A 122 -9.07 -10.07 -1.70
CA CYS A 122 -9.73 -11.13 -0.93
C CYS A 122 -10.52 -12.11 -1.81
N GLY A 123 -11.05 -11.66 -2.95
CA GLY A 123 -11.69 -12.54 -3.95
C GLY A 123 -10.70 -13.25 -4.90
N SER A 124 -9.41 -12.95 -4.82
CA SER A 124 -8.42 -13.39 -5.82
C SER A 124 -8.01 -14.85 -5.68
N THR A 125 -7.41 -15.39 -6.75
CA THR A 125 -6.67 -16.66 -6.68
C THR A 125 -5.50 -16.62 -5.71
N VAL A 126 -4.90 -15.45 -5.49
CA VAL A 126 -3.80 -15.27 -4.54
C VAL A 126 -4.27 -15.60 -3.12
N ALA A 127 -5.34 -14.94 -2.66
CA ALA A 127 -5.89 -15.15 -1.32
C ALA A 127 -6.35 -16.61 -1.10
N ARG A 128 -7.05 -17.19 -2.09
CA ARG A 128 -7.46 -18.60 -2.02
C ARG A 128 -6.27 -19.56 -1.89
N ARG A 129 -5.18 -19.33 -2.63
CA ARG A 129 -3.99 -20.18 -2.58
C ARG A 129 -3.22 -20.03 -1.28
N PHE A 130 -3.10 -18.82 -0.71
CA PHE A 130 -2.52 -18.65 0.62
C PHE A 130 -3.32 -19.40 1.69
N ASN A 131 -4.64 -19.28 1.68
CA ASN A 131 -5.50 -20.00 2.63
C ASN A 131 -5.46 -21.52 2.47
N ALA A 132 -5.10 -22.01 1.28
CA ALA A 132 -4.85 -23.43 1.02
C ALA A 132 -3.38 -23.85 1.27
N SER A 133 -2.57 -22.98 1.89
CA SER A 133 -1.13 -23.18 2.12
C SER A 133 -0.31 -23.46 0.85
N ASN A 134 -0.84 -23.13 -0.33
CA ASN A 134 -0.11 -23.21 -1.59
C ASN A 134 0.70 -21.93 -1.77
N TRP A 135 1.77 -21.79 -0.99
CA TRP A 135 2.58 -20.58 -0.88
C TRP A 135 3.18 -20.12 -2.21
N ARG A 136 3.91 -21.01 -2.89
CA ARG A 136 4.52 -20.70 -4.19
C ARG A 136 3.44 -20.36 -5.22
N GLY A 137 2.38 -21.16 -5.29
CA GLY A 137 1.28 -20.91 -6.22
C GLY A 137 0.55 -19.59 -5.93
N ALA A 138 0.45 -19.17 -4.66
CA ALA A 138 -0.10 -17.87 -4.31
C ALA A 138 0.80 -16.74 -4.82
N CYS A 139 2.11 -16.80 -4.59
CA CYS A 139 3.06 -15.81 -5.12
C CYS A 139 3.06 -15.75 -6.66
N ASP A 140 2.99 -16.89 -7.35
CA ASP A 140 2.91 -16.92 -8.80
C ASP A 140 1.60 -16.31 -9.33
N ALA A 141 0.50 -16.41 -8.57
CA ALA A 141 -0.79 -15.85 -8.95
C ALA A 141 -0.82 -14.30 -8.95
N PHE A 142 0.17 -13.61 -8.38
CA PHE A 142 0.29 -12.15 -8.49
C PHE A 142 0.38 -11.70 -9.95
N LEU A 143 1.02 -12.49 -10.81
CA LEU A 143 1.22 -12.16 -12.23
C LEU A 143 -0.11 -12.10 -13.02
N MET A 144 -1.20 -12.62 -12.47
CA MET A 144 -2.53 -12.52 -13.08
C MET A 144 -3.12 -11.09 -13.02
N TRP A 145 -2.57 -10.23 -12.16
CA TRP A 145 -3.07 -8.88 -11.87
C TRP A 145 -2.26 -7.79 -12.59
N ASN A 146 -1.87 -8.06 -13.85
CA ASN A 146 -1.07 -7.16 -14.67
C ASN A 146 -1.85 -6.50 -15.82
N LYS A 147 -3.18 -6.63 -15.85
CA LYS A 147 -4.03 -6.13 -16.94
C LYS A 147 -4.89 -4.93 -16.53
N ALA A 148 -5.10 -4.00 -17.46
CA ALA A 148 -6.13 -2.97 -17.39
C ALA A 148 -6.78 -2.83 -18.77
N GLY A 149 -8.10 -2.64 -18.82
CA GLY A 149 -8.84 -2.62 -20.10
C GLY A 149 -8.66 -3.89 -20.94
N GLY A 150 -8.44 -5.05 -20.28
CA GLY A 150 -8.21 -6.34 -20.95
C GLY A 150 -6.79 -6.58 -21.47
N GLN A 151 -5.92 -5.56 -21.46
CA GLN A 151 -4.56 -5.63 -21.99
C GLN A 151 -3.52 -5.62 -20.88
N VAL A 152 -2.38 -6.29 -21.11
CA VAL A 152 -1.25 -6.25 -20.16
C VAL A 152 -0.65 -4.85 -20.15
N VAL A 153 -0.52 -4.28 -18.95
CA VAL A 153 0.11 -2.97 -18.74
C VAL A 153 1.52 -3.18 -18.22
N ARG A 154 2.51 -2.68 -18.96
CA ARG A 154 3.94 -2.84 -18.63
C ARG A 154 4.29 -2.43 -17.18
N GLY A 155 3.70 -1.33 -16.70
CA GLY A 155 3.91 -0.86 -15.33
C GLY A 155 3.36 -1.84 -14.28
N LEU A 156 2.15 -2.37 -14.50
CA LEU A 156 1.55 -3.37 -13.62
C LEU A 156 2.34 -4.68 -13.67
N ASP A 157 2.76 -5.15 -14.83
CA ASP A 157 3.57 -6.36 -14.96
C ASP A 157 4.87 -6.28 -14.15
N ARG A 158 5.58 -5.15 -14.22
CA ARG A 158 6.78 -4.90 -13.41
C ARG A 158 6.48 -4.94 -11.91
N ARG A 159 5.39 -4.30 -11.48
CA ARG A 159 4.95 -4.31 -10.08
C ARG A 159 4.61 -5.71 -9.59
N ARG A 160 3.83 -6.48 -10.37
CA ARG A 160 3.45 -7.86 -10.03
C ARG A 160 4.67 -8.77 -9.92
N ARG A 161 5.69 -8.59 -10.78
CA ARG A 161 6.95 -9.34 -10.67
C ARG A 161 7.71 -9.00 -9.39
N ALA A 162 7.84 -7.72 -9.05
CA ALA A 162 8.49 -7.31 -7.81
C ALA A 162 7.75 -7.81 -6.56
N GLU A 163 6.41 -7.75 -6.56
CA GLU A 163 5.58 -8.29 -5.48
C GLU A 163 5.73 -9.80 -5.36
N ARG A 164 5.77 -10.53 -6.50
CA ARG A 164 6.04 -11.96 -6.53
C ARG A 164 7.44 -12.28 -5.99
N ASP A 165 8.47 -11.55 -6.41
CA ASP A 165 9.84 -11.79 -5.97
C ASP A 165 10.01 -11.52 -4.48
N LEU A 166 9.33 -10.50 -3.94
CA LEU A 166 9.19 -10.29 -2.50
C LEU A 166 8.49 -11.48 -1.84
N CYS A 167 7.34 -11.90 -2.36
CA CYS A 167 6.54 -13.01 -1.84
C CYS A 167 7.30 -14.35 -1.83
N LEU A 168 8.21 -14.58 -2.77
CA LEU A 168 8.98 -15.82 -2.87
C LEU A 168 10.14 -15.92 -1.86
N LYS A 169 10.44 -14.85 -1.13
CA LYS A 169 11.48 -14.87 -0.09
C LYS A 169 11.00 -15.66 1.12
N GLU A 170 11.84 -16.59 1.57
CA GLU A 170 11.62 -17.35 2.82
C GLU A 170 10.26 -18.04 2.84
N LEU A 171 9.90 -18.72 1.74
CA LEU A 171 8.65 -19.49 1.70
C LEU A 171 8.61 -20.51 2.85
N PRO A 172 7.44 -20.69 3.49
CA PRO A 172 7.24 -21.77 4.45
C PRO A 172 7.53 -23.12 3.81
N ARG A 173 8.12 -24.03 4.60
CA ARG A 173 8.36 -25.42 4.19
C ARG A 173 7.09 -26.24 4.30
#